data_AF-A0A1A7NW30-F1
#
_entry.id   AF-A0A1A7NW30-F1
#
_cell.length_a   1.000
_cell.length_b   1.000
_cell.length_c   1.000
_cell.angle_alpha   90.00
_cell.angle_beta   90.00
_cell.angle_gamma   90.00
#
_symmetry.space_group_name_H-M   'P 1'
#
loop_
_entity.id
_entity.type
_entity.pdbx_description
1 polymer ?
#
loop_
_entity_poly.entity_id
_entity_poly.type
_entity_poly.pdbx_seq_one_letter_code
_entity_poly.pdbx_strand_id
1 'polypeptide(L)'
;MKRKVAIFVDAGFFIRLFTSKIDPEMNLPPEKLAKEMWRYWIRHVDRKNGEQLYRIYFYDCPPLMNKVQHPITGKEINFAVSNITKYKVALHQALLHQPYVACRMGELSVDTKTDWGFIRTDSVHSFKKLIKGEVNAAQINPDNVSLKPVVVD
;
A
#
# COMPACT_ATOMS: atom_id res chain seq x y z
N MET A 1 15.86 7.16 35.55
CA MET A 1 16.49 7.37 34.23
C MET A 1 15.39 7.36 33.17
N LYS A 2 15.34 8.33 32.24
CA LYS A 2 14.30 8.31 31.17
C LYS A 2 14.65 7.22 30.15
N ARG A 3 13.70 6.32 29.86
CA ARG A 3 13.88 5.22 28.91
C ARG A 3 13.55 5.71 27.50
N LYS A 4 14.52 5.67 26.59
CA LYS A 4 14.29 6.05 25.19
C LYS A 4 13.63 4.89 24.45
N VAL A 5 12.59 5.17 23.68
CA VAL A 5 11.87 4.17 22.87
C VAL A 5 11.85 4.59 21.40
N ALA A 6 12.00 3.61 20.51
CA ALA A 6 11.81 3.78 19.07
C ALA A 6 10.65 2.92 18.61
N ILE A 7 9.91 3.40 17.60
CA ILE A 7 8.80 2.67 16.99
C ILE A 7 9.22 2.26 15.59
N PHE A 8 9.00 1.01 15.21
CA PHE A 8 9.23 0.50 13.86
C PHE A 8 7.89 0.11 13.25
N VAL A 9 7.57 0.67 12.10
CA VAL A 9 6.30 0.49 11.40
C VAL A 9 6.54 -0.20 10.06
N ASP A 10 5.94 -1.38 9.88
CA ASP A 10 5.70 -1.96 8.56
C ASP A 10 4.58 -1.15 7.89
N ALA A 11 4.95 -0.22 7.02
CA ALA A 11 4.03 0.74 6.45
C ALA A 11 3.00 0.10 5.52
N GLY A 12 3.45 -0.77 4.61
CA GLY A 12 2.58 -1.36 3.60
C GLY A 12 1.47 -2.20 4.24
N PHE A 13 1.78 -2.91 5.32
CA PHE A 13 0.78 -3.59 6.14
C PHE A 13 -0.08 -2.60 6.94
N PHE A 14 0.57 -1.69 7.68
CA PHE A 14 -0.12 -0.79 8.60
C PHE A 14 -1.06 0.19 7.90
N ILE A 15 -0.63 0.83 6.80
CA ILE A 15 -1.45 1.78 6.03
C ILE A 15 -2.72 1.08 5.55
N ARG A 16 -2.60 -0.10 4.94
CA ARG A 16 -3.76 -0.87 4.46
C ARG A 16 -4.72 -1.17 5.60
N LEU A 17 -4.22 -1.70 6.72
CA LEU A 17 -5.05 -2.05 7.86
C LEU A 17 -5.70 -0.81 8.50
N PHE A 18 -4.92 0.21 8.79
CA PHE A 18 -5.37 1.43 9.47
C PHE A 18 -6.38 2.19 8.61
N THR A 19 -6.08 2.41 7.33
CA THR A 19 -7.01 3.09 6.40
C THR A 19 -8.33 2.33 6.30
N SER A 20 -8.32 0.99 6.17
CA SER A 20 -9.57 0.21 6.13
C SER A 20 -10.45 0.33 7.37
N LYS A 21 -9.90 0.76 8.52
CA LYS A 21 -10.63 0.93 9.77
C LYS A 21 -11.05 2.37 10.03
N ILE A 22 -10.27 3.34 9.58
CA ILE A 22 -10.45 4.76 9.89
C ILE A 22 -11.07 5.54 8.73
N ASP A 23 -10.78 5.13 7.50
CA ASP A 23 -11.22 5.79 6.27
C ASP A 23 -11.44 4.75 5.16
N PRO A 24 -12.44 3.85 5.32
CA PRO A 24 -12.69 2.78 4.36
C PRO A 24 -13.07 3.27 2.96
N GLU A 25 -13.61 4.50 2.87
CA GLU A 25 -14.00 5.13 1.61
C GLU A 25 -12.88 5.98 0.99
N MET A 26 -11.70 6.06 1.64
CA MET A 26 -10.55 6.88 1.21
C MET A 26 -10.90 8.35 0.94
N ASN A 27 -11.73 8.94 1.79
CA ASN A 27 -12.20 10.33 1.67
C ASN A 27 -11.40 11.32 2.51
N LEU A 28 -10.54 10.85 3.43
CA LEU A 28 -9.71 11.74 4.23
C LEU A 28 -8.55 12.31 3.41
N PRO A 29 -8.26 13.62 3.52
CA PRO A 29 -7.03 14.18 2.99
C PRO A 29 -5.79 13.47 3.55
N PRO A 30 -4.72 13.29 2.75
CA PRO A 30 -3.50 12.61 3.18
C PRO A 30 -2.90 13.17 4.47
N GLU A 31 -2.97 14.49 4.67
CA GLU A 31 -2.46 15.18 5.86
C GLU A 31 -3.24 14.81 7.12
N LYS A 32 -4.56 14.67 6.99
CA LYS A 32 -5.42 14.28 8.09
C LYS A 32 -5.19 12.81 8.45
N LEU A 33 -5.10 11.94 7.45
CA LEU A 33 -4.80 10.52 7.68
C LEU A 33 -3.42 10.32 8.30
N ALA A 34 -2.38 11.00 7.79
CA ALA A 34 -1.03 10.99 8.35
C ALA A 34 -1.00 11.42 9.82
N LYS A 35 -1.75 12.46 10.17
CA LYS A 35 -1.88 12.92 11.56
C LYS A 35 -2.55 11.88 12.45
N GLU A 36 -3.61 11.21 11.99
CA GLU A 36 -4.26 10.14 12.76
C GLU A 36 -3.34 8.92 12.95
N MET A 37 -2.59 8.53 11.92
CA MET A 37 -1.56 7.48 12.03
C MET A 37 -0.48 7.85 13.05
N TRP A 38 0.04 9.07 12.98
CA TRP A 38 1.04 9.55 13.94
C TRP A 38 0.49 9.57 15.38
N ARG A 39 -0.74 10.06 15.57
CA ARG A 39 -1.43 10.04 16.87
C ARG A 39 -1.56 8.63 17.42
N TYR A 40 -1.85 7.65 16.56
CA TYR A 40 -1.89 6.25 16.94
C TYR A 40 -0.51 5.73 17.39
N TRP A 41 0.55 6.01 16.64
CA TRP A 41 1.90 5.57 17.00
C TRP A 41 2.36 6.13 18.34
N ILE A 42 2.23 7.45 18.56
CA ILE A 42 2.72 8.07 19.80
C ILE A 42 1.98 7.63 21.08
N ARG A 43 0.78 7.05 20.96
CA ARG A 43 0.04 6.48 22.10
C ARG A 43 0.71 5.24 22.70
N HIS A 44 1.59 4.58 21.95
CA HIS A 44 2.35 3.43 22.42
C HIS A 44 3.54 3.84 23.31
N VAL A 45 3.84 5.13 23.42
CA VAL A 45 4.90 5.65 24.29
C VAL A 45 4.34 5.90 25.68
N ASP A 46 4.82 5.14 26.66
CA ASP A 46 4.38 5.23 28.05
C ASP A 46 5.09 6.38 28.78
N ARG A 47 4.63 7.59 28.48
CA ARG A 47 5.16 8.83 29.09
C ARG A 47 4.96 8.87 30.61
N LYS A 48 3.93 8.19 31.14
CA LYS A 48 3.65 8.16 32.59
C LYS A 48 4.75 7.38 33.33
N ASN A 49 5.24 6.30 32.73
CA ASN A 49 6.34 5.50 33.27
C ASN A 49 7.73 5.94 32.75
N GLY A 50 7.86 7.21 32.32
CA GLY A 50 9.13 7.82 32.00
C GLY A 50 9.74 7.43 30.65
N GLU A 51 8.94 6.87 29.72
CA GLU A 51 9.39 6.68 28.35
C GLU A 51 9.43 8.00 27.58
N GLN A 52 10.45 8.14 26.74
CA GLN A 52 10.62 9.26 25.83
C GLN A 52 10.80 8.74 24.40
N LEU A 53 9.97 9.23 23.49
CA LEU A 53 10.09 8.91 22.07
C LEU A 53 11.42 9.42 21.52
N TYR A 54 12.19 8.52 20.93
CA TYR A 54 13.40 8.84 20.19
C TYR A 54 13.08 9.09 18.71
N ARG A 55 12.52 8.11 18.02
CA ARG A 55 12.17 8.17 16.59
C ARG A 55 11.08 7.16 16.25
N ILE A 56 10.30 7.47 15.22
CA ILE A 56 9.40 6.54 14.53
C ILE A 56 10.05 6.23 13.19
N TYR A 57 10.44 4.99 12.97
CA TYR A 57 10.95 4.49 11.70
C TYR A 57 9.80 3.85 10.92
N PHE A 58 9.58 4.36 9.72
CA PHE A 58 8.52 3.95 8.81
C PHE A 58 9.16 3.37 7.55
N TYR A 59 8.85 2.10 7.22
CA TYR A 59 9.43 1.38 6.10
C TYR A 59 8.37 1.13 5.04
N ASP A 60 8.53 1.74 3.87
CA ASP A 60 7.61 1.56 2.74
C ASP A 60 8.35 1.58 1.41
N CYS A 61 7.63 1.34 0.32
CA CYS A 61 8.10 1.50 -1.05
C CYS A 61 7.32 2.64 -1.73
N PRO A 62 7.93 3.33 -2.71
CA PRO A 62 7.20 4.29 -3.54
C PRO A 62 6.09 3.58 -4.32
N PRO A 63 4.98 4.27 -4.68
CA PRO A 63 3.96 3.70 -5.55
C PRO A 63 4.53 3.42 -6.94
N LEU A 64 3.89 2.49 -7.66
CA LEU A 64 4.27 2.17 -9.04
C LEU A 64 4.01 3.38 -9.94
N MET A 65 5.04 3.81 -10.68
CA MET A 65 4.98 4.98 -11.57
C MET A 65 5.02 4.60 -13.06
N ASN A 66 5.18 3.31 -13.37
CA ASN A 66 5.41 2.86 -14.73
C ASN A 66 4.12 2.84 -15.55
N LYS A 67 4.27 2.99 -16.87
CA LYS A 67 3.24 2.60 -17.83
C LYS A 67 3.35 1.11 -18.10
N VAL A 68 2.23 0.41 -18.11
CA VAL A 68 2.16 -1.03 -18.37
C VAL A 68 1.07 -1.31 -19.39
N GLN A 69 1.18 -2.43 -20.11
CA GLN A 69 0.11 -2.89 -20.99
C GLN A 69 -0.70 -3.99 -20.32
N HIS A 70 -2.02 -3.86 -20.35
CA HIS A 70 -2.91 -4.88 -19.83
C HIS A 70 -2.83 -6.15 -20.72
N PRO A 71 -2.61 -7.35 -20.14
CA PRO A 71 -2.29 -8.54 -20.92
C PRO A 71 -3.44 -9.05 -21.79
N ILE A 72 -4.70 -8.82 -21.38
CA ILE A 72 -5.89 -9.23 -22.15
C ILE A 72 -6.35 -8.15 -23.14
N THR A 73 -6.55 -6.91 -22.68
CA THR A 73 -7.12 -5.85 -23.52
C THR A 73 -6.08 -5.11 -24.37
N GLY A 74 -4.79 -5.25 -24.08
CA GLY A 74 -3.71 -4.51 -24.72
C GLY A 74 -3.67 -3.01 -24.36
N LYS A 75 -4.59 -2.53 -23.52
CA LYS A 75 -4.67 -1.10 -23.14
C LYS A 75 -3.47 -0.70 -22.30
N GLU A 76 -2.91 0.47 -22.58
CA GLU A 76 -1.89 1.08 -21.73
C GLU A 76 -2.54 1.61 -20.44
N ILE A 77 -1.96 1.25 -19.30
CA ILE A 77 -2.31 1.74 -17.97
C ILE A 77 -1.13 2.56 -17.48
N ASN A 78 -1.38 3.83 -17.18
CA ASN A 78 -0.38 4.74 -16.63
C ASN A 78 -0.59 4.89 -15.12
N PHE A 79 0.18 4.15 -14.31
CA PHE A 79 0.02 4.20 -12.85
C PHE A 79 0.45 5.53 -12.23
N ALA A 80 1.36 6.29 -12.87
CA ALA A 80 1.82 7.58 -12.36
C ALA A 80 0.71 8.63 -12.24
N VAL A 81 -0.32 8.54 -13.09
CA VAL A 81 -1.41 9.53 -13.11
C VAL A 81 -2.63 9.12 -12.28
N SER A 82 -2.64 7.91 -11.73
CA SER A 82 -3.75 7.38 -10.94
C SER A 82 -3.96 8.18 -9.66
N ASN A 83 -5.23 8.28 -9.23
CA ASN A 83 -5.58 9.00 -8.00
C ASN A 83 -4.93 8.36 -6.78
N ILE A 84 -4.89 7.02 -6.73
CA ILE A 84 -4.26 6.26 -5.65
C ILE A 84 -2.74 6.49 -5.57
N THR A 85 -2.04 6.58 -6.70
CA THR A 85 -0.60 6.92 -6.71
C THR A 85 -0.37 8.33 -6.19
N LYS A 86 -1.13 9.31 -6.69
CA LYS A 86 -1.05 10.70 -6.21
C LYS A 86 -1.33 10.79 -4.71
N TYR A 87 -2.36 10.08 -4.24
CA TYR A 87 -2.72 10.02 -2.82
C TYR A 87 -1.61 9.41 -1.98
N LYS A 88 -1.04 8.27 -2.39
CA LYS A 88 0.07 7.62 -1.68
C LYS A 88 1.30 8.52 -1.60
N VAL A 89 1.69 9.17 -2.70
CA VAL A 89 2.80 10.13 -2.69
C VAL A 89 2.53 11.25 -1.69
N ALA A 90 1.34 11.84 -1.72
CA ALA A 90 0.95 12.90 -0.80
C ALA A 90 0.94 12.41 0.67
N LEU A 91 0.47 11.18 0.91
CA LEU A 91 0.47 10.57 2.25
C LEU A 91 1.89 10.34 2.77
N HIS A 92 2.81 9.84 1.93
CA HIS A 92 4.22 9.69 2.31
C HIS A 92 4.85 11.02 2.67
N GLN A 93 4.60 12.06 1.87
CA GLN A 93 5.07 13.41 2.20
C GLN A 93 4.46 13.89 3.52
N ALA A 94 3.15 13.76 3.71
CA ALA A 94 2.48 14.18 4.94
C ALA A 94 2.99 13.43 6.19
N LEU A 95 3.34 12.15 6.07
CA LEU A 95 3.94 11.35 7.13
C LEU A 95 5.35 11.83 7.48
N LEU A 96 6.17 12.18 6.48
CA LEU A 96 7.51 12.73 6.69
C LEU A 96 7.50 14.08 7.41
N HIS A 97 6.42 14.86 7.27
CA HIS A 97 6.22 16.11 8.02
C HIS A 97 5.76 15.89 9.47
N GLN A 98 5.42 14.66 9.87
CA GLN A 98 5.02 14.40 11.26
C GLN A 98 6.23 14.36 12.20
N PRO A 99 6.08 14.83 13.46
CA PRO A 99 7.18 14.86 14.41
C PRO A 99 7.80 13.48 14.66
N TYR A 100 9.14 13.43 14.72
CA TYR A 100 9.92 12.23 14.98
C TYR A 100 9.81 11.11 13.93
N VAL A 101 9.12 11.31 12.80
CA VAL A 101 8.99 10.30 11.75
C VAL A 101 10.19 10.34 10.80
N ALA A 102 10.79 9.19 10.52
CA ALA A 102 11.78 8.98 9.47
C ALA A 102 11.29 7.85 8.55
N CYS A 103 11.36 8.07 7.24
CA CYS A 103 11.08 7.02 6.26
C CYS A 103 12.38 6.38 5.76
N ARG A 104 12.38 5.07 5.59
CA ARG A 104 13.30 4.37 4.68
C ARG A 104 12.48 3.86 3.51
N MET A 105 12.70 4.45 2.33
CA MET A 105 12.10 3.96 1.09
C MET A 105 12.88 2.74 0.60
N GLY A 106 12.18 1.62 0.43
CA GLY A 106 12.66 0.46 -0.31
C GLY A 106 12.42 0.62 -1.81
N GLU A 107 12.69 -0.46 -2.53
CA GLU A 107 12.43 -0.55 -3.96
C GLU A 107 11.22 -1.45 -4.22
N LEU A 108 10.46 -1.13 -5.27
CA LEU A 108 9.41 -2.03 -5.73
C LEU A 108 10.05 -3.27 -6.34
N SER A 109 9.63 -4.45 -5.88
CA SER A 109 10.05 -5.72 -6.47
C SER A 109 9.15 -6.17 -7.63
N VAL A 110 8.38 -5.25 -8.23
CA VAL A 110 7.37 -5.56 -9.24
C VAL A 110 7.99 -5.58 -10.63
N ASP A 111 7.92 -6.72 -11.30
CA ASP A 111 8.17 -6.84 -12.72
C ASP A 111 6.86 -6.59 -13.50
N THR A 112 6.78 -5.43 -14.14
CA THR A 112 5.59 -4.99 -14.89
C THR A 112 5.21 -5.89 -16.06
N LYS A 113 6.10 -6.80 -16.48
CA LYS A 113 5.84 -7.77 -17.55
C LYS A 113 5.30 -9.09 -17.01
N THR A 114 5.77 -9.54 -15.84
CA THR A 114 5.53 -10.92 -15.37
C THR A 114 4.63 -11.01 -14.14
N ASP A 115 4.47 -9.93 -13.36
CA ASP A 115 3.71 -9.95 -12.10
C ASP A 115 2.19 -9.75 -12.25
N TRP A 116 1.66 -9.99 -13.44
CA TRP A 116 0.21 -10.04 -13.67
C TRP A 116 -0.41 -11.28 -13.02
N GLY A 117 -1.56 -11.13 -12.41
CA GLY A 117 -2.29 -12.25 -11.82
C GLY A 117 -3.77 -11.96 -11.61
N PHE A 118 -4.51 -13.00 -11.22
CA PHE A 118 -5.91 -12.88 -10.87
C PHE A 118 -6.09 -12.14 -9.53
N ILE A 119 -7.10 -11.28 -9.45
CA ILE A 119 -7.51 -10.68 -8.18
C ILE A 119 -7.93 -11.79 -7.20
N ARG A 120 -7.56 -11.64 -5.92
CA ARG A 120 -7.74 -12.69 -4.91
C ARG A 120 -9.20 -13.12 -4.68
N THR A 121 -10.15 -12.24 -5.00
CA THR A 121 -11.59 -12.47 -4.83
C THR A 121 -12.22 -13.24 -5.97
N ASP A 122 -11.48 -13.49 -7.05
CA ASP A 122 -11.96 -14.29 -8.17
C ASP A 122 -11.88 -15.79 -7.83
N SER A 123 -12.99 -16.35 -7.37
CA SER A 123 -13.12 -17.79 -7.09
C SER A 123 -13.35 -18.61 -8.37
N VAL A 124 -13.70 -17.95 -9.47
CA VAL A 124 -13.98 -18.57 -10.76
C VAL A 124 -12.66 -18.92 -11.43
N HIS A 125 -11.73 -17.96 -11.48
CA HIS A 125 -10.45 -18.11 -12.16
C HIS A 125 -9.32 -18.38 -11.15
N SER A 126 -8.61 -19.48 -11.36
CA SER A 126 -7.32 -19.69 -10.70
C SER A 126 -6.32 -20.20 -11.72
N PHE A 127 -5.04 -19.89 -11.51
CA PHE A 127 -3.97 -20.40 -12.36
C PHE A 127 -4.01 -21.94 -12.49
N LYS A 128 -4.39 -22.63 -11.41
CA LYS A 128 -4.57 -24.08 -11.40
C LYS A 128 -5.70 -24.56 -12.33
N LYS A 129 -6.84 -23.88 -12.31
CA LYS A 129 -7.99 -24.20 -13.19
C LYS A 129 -7.66 -23.94 -14.66
N LEU A 130 -6.92 -22.85 -14.95
CA LEU A 130 -6.45 -22.53 -16.30
C LEU A 130 -5.52 -23.61 -16.86
N ILE A 131 -4.49 -24.02 -16.08
CA ILE A 131 -3.55 -25.08 -16.51
C ILE A 131 -4.25 -26.42 -16.75
N LYS A 132 -5.28 -26.75 -15.96
CA LYS A 132 -6.05 -27.97 -16.14
C LYS A 132 -7.04 -27.93 -17.32
N GLY A 133 -7.21 -26.77 -17.97
CA GLY A 133 -8.22 -26.57 -19.01
C GLY A 133 -9.66 -26.53 -18.47
N GLU A 134 -9.86 -26.40 -17.15
CA GLU A 134 -11.18 -26.25 -16.53
C GLU A 134 -11.78 -24.86 -16.81
N VAL A 135 -10.94 -23.89 -17.19
CA VAL A 135 -11.33 -22.53 -17.62
C VAL A 135 -10.54 -22.17 -18.86
N ASN A 136 -11.21 -21.60 -19.88
CA ASN A 136 -10.56 -21.16 -21.11
C ASN A 136 -10.03 -19.72 -20.96
N ALA A 137 -8.87 -19.42 -21.55
CA ALA A 137 -8.30 -18.07 -21.55
C ALA A 137 -9.26 -17.01 -22.15
N ALA A 138 -10.06 -17.38 -23.15
CA ALA A 138 -11.05 -16.50 -23.77
C ALA A 138 -12.22 -16.13 -22.84
N GLN A 139 -12.42 -16.85 -21.73
CA GLN A 139 -13.49 -16.61 -20.76
C GLN A 139 -13.05 -15.71 -19.60
N ILE A 140 -11.76 -15.35 -19.53
CA ILE A 140 -11.23 -14.53 -18.46
C ILE A 140 -11.77 -13.10 -18.61
N ASN A 141 -12.48 -12.62 -17.59
CA ASN A 141 -12.85 -11.22 -17.50
C ASN A 141 -11.56 -10.36 -17.29
N PRO A 142 -11.27 -9.38 -18.17
CA PRO A 142 -10.15 -8.47 -17.97
C PRO A 142 -10.11 -7.79 -16.60
N ASP A 143 -11.27 -7.45 -16.03
CA ASP A 143 -11.35 -6.74 -14.74
C ASP A 143 -10.91 -7.61 -13.55
N ASN A 144 -10.79 -8.92 -13.76
CA ASN A 144 -10.29 -9.85 -12.75
C ASN A 144 -8.76 -10.03 -12.80
N VAL A 145 -8.06 -9.31 -13.67
CA VAL A 145 -6.61 -9.39 -13.83
C VAL A 145 -5.96 -8.08 -13.36
N SER A 146 -4.95 -8.18 -12.50
CA SER A 146 -4.25 -7.02 -11.94
C SER A 146 -2.76 -7.28 -11.85
N LEU A 147 -1.98 -6.19 -11.90
CA LEU A 147 -0.55 -6.25 -11.61
C LEU A 147 -0.34 -6.28 -10.11
N LYS A 148 0.48 -7.22 -9.60
CA LYS A 148 0.79 -7.26 -8.17
C LYS A 148 1.71 -6.12 -7.75
N PRO A 149 1.59 -5.61 -6.50
CA PRO A 149 0.51 -5.93 -5.56
C PRO A 149 -0.77 -5.22 -5.98
N VAL A 150 -1.90 -5.94 -5.90
CA VAL A 150 -3.22 -5.45 -6.30
C VAL A 150 -3.49 -4.12 -5.62
N VAL A 151 -3.46 -3.04 -6.39
CA VAL A 151 -4.03 -1.76 -5.97
C VAL A 151 -5.50 -1.86 -6.34
N VAL A 152 -6.32 -2.23 -5.37
CA VAL A 152 -7.78 -2.21 -5.53
C VAL A 152 -8.19 -0.74 -5.41
N ASP A 153 -8.70 -0.16 -6.49
CA ASP A 153 -9.41 1.12 -6.47
C ASP A 153 -10.78 0.96 -5.77
#